data_AF-A0A0Q8LXL2-F1
#
_entry.id   AF-A0A0Q8LXL2-F1
#
_cell.length_a   1.000
_cell.length_b   1.000
_cell.length_c   1.000
_cell.angle_alpha   90.00
_cell.angle_beta   90.00
_cell.angle_gamma   90.00
#
_symmetry.space_group_name_H-M   'P 1'
#
loop_
_entity.id
_entity.type
_entity.pdbx_description
1 polymer ?
#
loop_
_entity_poly.entity_id
_entity_poly.type
_entity_poly.pdbx_seq_one_letter_code
_entity_poly.pdbx_strand_id
1 'polypeptide(L)'
;MRTFIKNYLEAEKARREENGDAGFSLIELIVVVVILGILAAVAIPVFLGLQAQAEQTAQDAVAGNAASQAASELAQDTALADVDFTTLEGDDYTITTSGADLDDFCISVSGPGAADSTSGPGC
;
A
#
# COMPACT_ATOMS: atom_id res chain seq x y z
N MET A 1 8.08 -72.16 -12.64
CA MET A 1 8.70 -71.00 -11.95
C MET A 1 8.57 -69.68 -12.72
N ARG A 2 8.71 -69.68 -14.06
CA ARG A 2 8.57 -68.46 -14.90
C ARG A 2 7.19 -67.78 -14.86
N THR A 3 6.10 -68.54 -14.72
CA THR A 3 4.71 -68.01 -14.77
C THR A 3 4.37 -67.16 -13.54
N PHE A 4 4.81 -67.56 -12.36
CA PHE A 4 4.60 -66.79 -11.12
C PHE A 4 5.29 -65.42 -11.17
N ILE A 5 6.47 -65.35 -11.80
CA ILE A 5 7.22 -64.10 -11.96
C ILE A 5 6.52 -63.15 -12.93
N LYS A 6 5.91 -63.67 -14.01
CA LYS A 6 5.15 -62.87 -14.98
C LYS A 6 3.93 -62.21 -14.36
N ASN A 7 3.15 -62.97 -13.58
CA ASN A 7 1.94 -62.44 -12.93
C ASN A 7 2.27 -61.33 -11.91
N TYR A 8 3.41 -61.43 -11.22
CA TYR A 8 3.85 -60.40 -10.27
C TYR A 8 4.32 -59.13 -10.98
N LEU A 9 5.04 -59.26 -12.10
CA LEU A 9 5.49 -58.14 -12.92
C LEU A 9 4.34 -57.38 -13.59
N GLU A 10 3.32 -58.09 -14.07
CA GLU A 10 2.13 -57.46 -14.67
C GLU A 10 1.32 -56.65 -13.63
N ALA A 11 1.19 -57.17 -12.40
CA ALA A 11 0.54 -56.47 -11.30
C ALA A 11 1.32 -55.22 -10.83
N GLU A 12 2.66 -55.29 -10.83
CA GLU A 12 3.53 -54.14 -10.49
C GLU A 12 3.46 -53.05 -11.57
N LYS A 13 3.43 -53.45 -12.85
CA LYS A 13 3.31 -52.53 -13.98
C LYS A 13 1.94 -51.83 -14.00
N ALA A 14 0.87 -52.58 -13.77
CA ALA A 14 -0.49 -52.02 -13.64
C ALA A 14 -0.58 -50.99 -12.50
N ARG A 15 0.08 -51.24 -11.36
CA ARG A 15 0.12 -50.29 -10.23
C ARG A 15 0.90 -49.00 -10.53
N ARG A 16 1.93 -49.04 -11.38
CA ARG A 16 2.66 -47.84 -11.82
C ARG A 16 1.87 -47.02 -12.84
N GLU A 17 1.07 -47.68 -13.68
CA GLU A 17 0.17 -47.01 -14.62
C GLU A 17 -1.06 -46.40 -13.91
N GLU A 18 -1.56 -47.03 -12.84
CA GLU A 18 -2.67 -46.54 -12.01
C GLU A 18 -2.28 -45.35 -11.13
N ASN A 19 -1.09 -45.37 -10.53
CA ASN A 19 -0.55 -44.25 -9.74
C ASN A 19 0.22 -43.24 -10.58
N GLY A 20 -0.15 -43.06 -11.85
CA GLY A 20 0.58 -42.26 -12.83
C GLY A 20 1.18 -41.00 -12.19
N ASP A 21 2.49 -41.06 -11.90
CA ASP A 21 3.27 -39.94 -11.38
C ASP A 21 3.30 -38.89 -12.50
N ALA A 22 2.24 -38.10 -12.57
CA ALA A 22 2.12 -36.94 -13.43
C ALA A 22 3.07 -35.88 -12.87
N GLY A 23 4.33 -35.96 -13.28
CA GLY A 23 5.29 -34.90 -13.05
C GLY A 23 4.78 -33.60 -13.66
N PHE A 24 4.91 -32.49 -12.91
CA PHE A 24 4.56 -31.16 -13.40
C PHE A 24 5.37 -30.86 -14.67
N SER A 25 4.70 -30.50 -15.76
CA SER A 25 5.41 -30.22 -17.01
C SER A 25 6.17 -28.90 -16.92
N LEU A 26 7.38 -28.84 -17.47
CA LEU A 26 8.11 -27.57 -17.60
C LEU A 26 7.29 -26.53 -18.36
N ILE A 27 6.44 -26.95 -19.32
CA ILE A 27 5.57 -26.03 -20.06
C ILE A 27 4.48 -25.44 -19.18
N GLU A 28 3.96 -26.17 -18.19
CA GLU A 28 2.97 -25.67 -17.24
C GLU A 28 3.58 -24.56 -16.37
N LEU A 29 4.81 -24.75 -15.91
CA LEU A 29 5.51 -23.73 -15.14
C LEU A 29 5.76 -22.47 -15.98
N ILE A 30 6.17 -22.66 -17.24
CA ILE A 30 6.44 -21.55 -18.17
C ILE A 30 5.17 -20.74 -18.45
N VAL A 31 4.04 -21.41 -18.74
CA VAL A 31 2.77 -20.70 -19.01
C VAL A 31 2.32 -19.90 -17.79
N VAL A 32 2.48 -20.45 -16.58
CA VAL A 32 2.12 -19.73 -15.34
C VAL A 32 2.94 -18.47 -15.16
N VAL A 33 4.28 -18.53 -15.30
CA VAL A 33 5.11 -17.32 -15.13
C VAL A 33 4.89 -16.29 -16.24
N VAL A 34 4.53 -16.73 -17.45
CA VAL A 34 4.12 -15.82 -18.53
C VAL A 34 2.84 -15.07 -18.16
N ILE A 35 1.82 -15.77 -17.66
CA ILE A 35 0.57 -15.13 -17.23
C ILE A 35 0.84 -14.18 -16.04
N LEU A 36 1.60 -14.62 -15.04
CA LEU A 36 1.98 -13.77 -13.90
C LEU A 36 2.78 -12.54 -14.35
N GLY A 37 3.65 -12.68 -15.36
CA GLY A 37 4.40 -11.56 -15.93
C GLY A 37 3.49 -10.51 -16.58
N ILE A 38 2.48 -10.94 -17.33
CA ILE A 38 1.50 -10.04 -17.96
C ILE A 38 0.66 -9.33 -16.88
N LEU A 39 0.19 -10.08 -15.87
CA LEU A 39 -0.58 -9.50 -14.77
C LEU A 39 0.26 -8.48 -13.97
N ALA A 40 1.51 -8.81 -13.65
CA ALA A 40 2.41 -7.91 -12.93
C ALA A 40 2.70 -6.64 -13.73
N ALA A 41 2.89 -6.73 -15.05
CA ALA A 41 3.15 -5.58 -15.91
C ALA A 41 2.02 -4.54 -15.88
N VAL A 42 0.77 -4.98 -15.74
CA VAL A 42 -0.40 -4.08 -15.62
C VAL A 42 -0.66 -3.67 -14.18
N ALA A 43 -0.51 -4.59 -13.22
CA ALA A 43 -0.86 -4.35 -11.82
C ALA A 43 0.11 -3.37 -11.12
N ILE A 44 1.41 -3.44 -11.39
CA ILE A 44 2.42 -2.59 -10.74
C ILE A 44 2.15 -1.09 -10.94
N PRO A 45 2.00 -0.54 -12.17
CA PRO A 45 1.79 0.90 -12.34
C PRO A 45 0.48 1.38 -11.70
N VAL A 46 -0.58 0.57 -11.76
CA VAL A 46 -1.86 0.90 -11.11
C VAL A 46 -1.71 0.96 -9.59
N PHE A 47 -1.01 -0.02 -9.01
CA PHE A 47 -0.77 -0.06 -7.57
C PHE A 47 0.07 1.14 -7.10
N LEU A 48 1.11 1.51 -7.84
CA LEU A 48 1.94 2.68 -7.52
C LEU A 48 1.14 3.99 -7.57
N GLY A 49 0.27 4.15 -8.57
CA GLY A 49 -0.63 5.31 -8.64
C GLY A 49 -1.63 5.37 -7.48
N LEU A 50 -2.18 4.23 -7.08
CA LEU A 50 -3.07 4.14 -5.92
C LEU A 50 -2.35 4.48 -4.62
N GLN A 51 -1.10 4.02 -4.45
CA GLN A 51 -0.30 4.33 -3.27
C GLN A 51 -0.02 5.84 -3.18
N ALA A 52 0.45 6.47 -4.26
CA ALA A 52 0.68 7.91 -4.29
C ALA A 52 -0.60 8.72 -4.01
N GLN A 53 -1.75 8.30 -4.54
CA GLN A 53 -3.03 8.95 -4.26
C GLN A 53 -3.45 8.78 -2.79
N ALA A 54 -3.24 7.60 -2.21
CA ALA A 54 -3.53 7.35 -0.80
C ALA A 54 -2.64 8.18 0.12
N GLU A 55 -1.35 8.33 -0.21
CA GLU A 55 -0.41 9.18 0.50
C GLU A 55 -0.84 10.66 0.44
N GLN A 56 -1.21 11.16 -0.74
CA GLN A 56 -1.73 12.54 -0.88
C GLN A 56 -3.01 12.75 -0.06
N THR A 57 -3.97 11.82 -0.14
CA THR A 57 -5.23 11.93 0.62
C THR A 57 -5.01 11.85 2.13
N ALA A 58 -4.05 11.06 2.60
CA ALA A 58 -3.67 11.03 4.00
C ALA A 58 -3.07 12.37 4.43
N GLN A 59 -2.16 12.95 3.65
CA GLN A 59 -1.58 14.28 3.93
C GLN A 59 -2.63 15.38 3.94
N ASP A 60 -3.55 15.40 2.97
CA ASP A 60 -4.66 16.36 2.92
C ASP A 60 -5.57 16.25 4.16
N ALA A 61 -5.81 15.02 4.64
CA ALA A 61 -6.59 14.80 5.86
C ALA A 61 -5.87 15.32 7.11
N VAL A 62 -4.56 15.10 7.22
CA VAL A 62 -3.75 15.66 8.32
C VAL A 62 -3.78 17.20 8.27
N ALA A 63 -3.60 17.79 7.09
CA ALA A 63 -3.66 19.25 6.91
C ALA A 63 -5.01 19.82 7.34
N GLY A 64 -6.12 19.21 6.92
CA GLY A 64 -7.47 19.65 7.32
C GLY A 64 -7.75 19.50 8.82
N ASN A 65 -7.28 18.41 9.42
CA ASN A 65 -7.41 18.19 10.87
C ASN A 65 -6.58 19.21 11.66
N ALA A 66 -5.34 19.46 11.23
CA ALA A 66 -4.46 20.45 11.84
C ALA A 66 -5.02 21.87 11.69
N ALA A 67 -5.58 22.23 10.53
CA ALA A 67 -6.26 23.52 10.35
C ALA A 67 -7.49 23.67 11.25
N SER A 68 -8.25 22.59 11.43
CA SER A 68 -9.41 22.58 12.36
C SER A 68 -8.97 22.73 13.81
N GLN A 69 -7.88 22.06 14.21
CA GLN A 69 -7.27 22.21 15.53
C GLN A 69 -6.77 23.65 15.74
N ALA A 70 -6.02 24.18 14.78
CA ALA A 70 -5.51 25.55 14.80
C ALA A 70 -6.64 26.57 14.96
N ALA A 71 -7.70 26.48 14.16
CA ALA A 71 -8.86 27.36 14.28
C ALA A 71 -9.52 27.28 15.66
N SER A 72 -9.64 26.07 16.24
CA SER A 72 -10.22 25.87 17.57
C SER A 72 -9.37 26.49 18.68
N GLU A 73 -8.05 26.37 18.61
CA GLU A 73 -7.14 26.93 19.61
C GLU A 73 -7.01 28.45 19.49
N LEU A 74 -6.97 28.96 18.26
CA LEU A 74 -6.92 30.40 17.99
C LEU A 74 -8.22 31.09 18.43
N ALA A 75 -9.37 30.42 18.31
CA ALA A 75 -10.64 30.89 18.85
C ALA A 75 -10.68 30.91 20.40
N GLN A 76 -9.77 30.18 21.05
CA GLN A 76 -9.58 30.19 22.51
C GLN A 76 -8.49 31.18 22.95
N ASP A 77 -8.04 32.07 22.06
CA ASP A 77 -6.99 33.08 22.31
C ASP A 77 -5.58 32.47 22.50
N THR A 78 -5.37 31.22 22.07
CA THR A 78 -4.04 30.59 22.00
C THR A 78 -3.34 31.05 20.72
N ALA A 79 -2.12 31.58 20.81
CA ALA A 79 -1.37 31.97 19.62
C ALA A 79 -1.08 30.74 18.73
N LEU A 80 -1.12 30.92 17.41
CA LEU A 80 -0.89 29.81 16.45
C LEU A 80 0.47 29.11 16.64
N ALA A 81 1.48 29.84 17.11
CA ALA A 81 2.81 29.30 17.42
C ALA A 81 2.83 28.37 18.65
N ASP A 82 1.82 28.45 19.51
CA ASP A 82 1.70 27.66 20.73
C ASP A 82 0.79 26.44 20.56
N VAL A 83 0.19 26.25 19.37
CA VAL A 83 -0.66 25.09 19.08
C VAL A 83 0.19 23.84 18.93
N ASP A 84 -0.13 22.82 19.71
CA ASP A 84 0.56 21.53 19.69
C ASP A 84 -0.05 20.59 18.63
N PHE A 85 0.70 20.37 17.55
CA PHE A 85 0.34 19.44 16.47
C PHE A 85 1.00 18.06 16.58
N THR A 86 1.75 17.78 17.65
CA THR A 86 2.56 16.54 17.77
C THR A 86 1.74 15.26 17.62
N THR A 87 0.46 15.29 18.00
CA THR A 87 -0.46 14.15 17.84
C THR A 87 -0.84 13.86 16.38
N LEU A 88 -0.70 14.85 15.49
CA LEU A 88 -1.01 14.77 14.07
C LEU A 88 0.24 14.56 13.20
N GLU A 89 1.40 15.01 13.65
CA GLU A 89 2.69 14.82 12.95
C GLU A 89 3.08 13.35 12.84
N GLY A 90 2.93 12.58 13.93
CA GLY A 90 3.46 11.22 13.97
C GLY A 90 4.98 11.19 13.68
N ASP A 91 5.46 10.10 13.05
CA ASP A 91 6.87 9.98 12.64
C ASP A 91 7.13 10.47 11.20
N ASP A 92 6.08 10.60 10.38
CA ASP A 92 6.20 10.76 8.92
C ASP A 92 5.78 12.15 8.41
N TYR A 93 5.09 12.97 9.21
CA TYR A 93 4.61 14.29 8.78
C TYR A 93 5.27 15.41 9.58
N THR A 94 5.63 16.49 8.89
CA THR A 94 6.07 17.74 9.48
C THR A 94 5.01 18.79 9.24
N ILE A 95 4.53 19.43 10.31
CA ILE A 95 3.52 20.47 10.23
C ILE A 95 4.19 21.83 10.43
N THR A 96 3.97 22.72 9.48
CA THR A 96 4.45 24.11 9.55
C THR A 96 3.27 25.05 9.46
N THR A 97 3.35 26.16 10.18
CA THR A 97 2.29 27.16 10.24
C THR A 97 2.78 28.50 9.72
N SER A 98 1.87 29.25 9.12
CA SER A 98 2.09 30.64 8.70
C SER A 98 0.81 31.44 8.92
N GLY A 99 0.93 32.77 8.98
CA GLY A 99 -0.14 33.64 9.46
C GLY A 99 -0.23 33.67 10.99
N ALA A 100 -1.27 34.32 11.52
CA ALA A 100 -1.38 34.58 12.96
C ALA A 100 -2.81 34.63 13.50
N ASP A 101 -3.79 34.93 12.64
CA ASP A 101 -5.16 35.24 13.07
C ASP A 101 -6.17 34.28 12.42
N LEU A 102 -7.39 34.23 12.98
CA LEU A 102 -8.46 33.35 12.50
C LEU A 102 -8.83 33.56 11.03
N ASP A 103 -8.60 34.76 10.51
CA ASP A 103 -8.88 35.13 9.12
C ASP A 103 -7.69 34.86 8.19
N ASP A 104 -6.49 34.70 8.72
CA ASP A 104 -5.25 34.57 7.95
C ASP A 104 -4.26 33.65 8.69
N PHE A 105 -4.53 32.35 8.57
CA PHE A 105 -3.60 31.29 8.96
C PHE A 105 -3.55 30.22 7.87
N CYS A 106 -2.38 29.59 7.73
CA CYS A 106 -2.17 28.50 6.80
C CYS A 106 -1.32 27.41 7.45
N ILE A 107 -1.83 26.18 7.43
CA ILE A 107 -1.13 24.98 7.84
C ILE A 107 -0.58 24.29 6.61
N SER A 108 0.71 23.98 6.60
CA SER A 108 1.38 23.21 5.54
C SER A 108 1.95 21.93 6.12
N VAL A 109 1.55 20.81 5.56
CA VAL A 109 1.98 19.46 5.96
C VAL A 109 2.87 18.90 4.87
N SER A 110 4.07 18.50 5.26
CA SER A 110 5.03 17.82 4.38
C SER A 110 5.27 16.41 4.89
N GLY A 111 5.27 15.43 3.98
CA GLY A 111 5.54 14.03 4.31
C GLY A 111 6.05 13.24 3.11
N PRO A 112 6.51 12.00 3.32
CA PRO A 112 7.05 11.19 2.25
C PRO A 112 5.95 10.84 1.23
N GLY A 113 6.36 10.76 -0.04
CA GLY A 113 5.55 10.15 -1.11
C GLY A 113 4.43 11.02 -1.70
N ALA A 114 4.11 12.17 -1.10
CA ALA A 114 3.14 13.13 -1.63
C ALA A 114 3.69 14.56 -1.71
N ALA A 115 2.97 15.43 -2.41
CA ALA A 115 3.26 16.85 -2.43
C ALA A 115 2.70 17.53 -1.17
N ASP A 116 3.34 18.61 -0.74
CA ASP A 116 2.93 19.35 0.45
C ASP A 116 1.44 19.74 0.38
N SER A 117 0.72 19.41 1.45
CA SER A 117 -0.71 19.69 1.59
C SER A 117 -0.91 20.92 2.46
N THR A 118 -1.71 21.88 1.98
CA THR A 118 -2.00 23.13 2.72
C THR A 118 -3.47 23.24 3.09
N SER A 119 -3.78 23.75 4.28
CA SER A 119 -5.15 24.00 4.74
C SER A 119 -5.23 25.19 5.69
N GLY A 120 -6.24 26.05 5.50
CA GLY A 120 -6.46 27.27 6.28
C GLY A 120 -6.97 28.41 5.39
N PRO A 121 -7.52 29.49 5.96
CA PRO A 121 -8.03 30.64 5.21
C PRO A 121 -6.94 31.51 4.56
N GLY A 122 -5.68 31.40 5.00
CA GLY A 122 -4.51 32.06 4.41
C GLY A 122 -3.78 31.21 3.36
N CYS A 123 -4.29 30.01 3.08
CA CYS A 123 -3.93 29.20 1.91
C CYS A 123 -5.04 29.33 0.85
#